data_AF-A0A812JEQ1-F1
#
_entry.id   AF-A0A812JEQ1-F1
#
_cell.length_a   1.000
_cell.length_b   1.000
_cell.length_c   1.000
_cell.angle_alpha   90.00
_cell.angle_beta   90.00
_cell.angle_gamma   90.00
#
_symmetry.space_group_name_H-M   'P 1'
#
loop_
_entity.id
_entity.type
_entity.pdbx_description
1 polymer ?
#
loop_
_entity_poly.entity_id
_entity_poly.type
_entity_poly.pdbx_seq_one_letter_code
_entity_poly.pdbx_strand_id
1 'polypeptide(L)'
;MAKRKNKVKRNPKGSSASLWFVKFRLLHQVKNFRGGYIIYIKRGIKKGDKIHGQKKGKKGEAAAYVTRAQALAKLQIPLADFRKLCILKGIYPRDPKKKAHGNDKTYYHQKDIAFLRHEPLLSKFFELKTFMKKFKRLMGRREIKTARRFEERKPKYTLHHLVRERYPSFDDAVRDLDDAVSMLALFQSLSADQAKDIPVEAITEATQLYQEFQLYVIRAQALRKVFASIKGYYFQADILGHSVTWLAPHQFAQELPAEVDFRVMLTFLEFYRAMVKFVNFRLYGDLGLTYPPRRDAELERTSADVAALETEMR
;
A
#
# COMPACT_ATOMS: atom_id res chain seq x y z
N MET A 1 24.69 13.10 -66.29
CA MET A 1 25.97 13.77 -66.62
C MET A 1 26.61 14.30 -65.33
N ALA A 2 27.92 14.02 -65.15
CA ALA A 2 28.93 14.54 -64.21
C ALA A 2 28.49 15.03 -62.80
N LYS A 3 28.72 14.31 -61.69
CA LYS A 3 30.00 14.09 -60.95
C LYS A 3 30.88 15.35 -60.79
N ARG A 4 30.99 15.87 -59.56
CA ARG A 4 32.21 16.54 -59.08
C ARG A 4 32.68 15.93 -57.75
N LYS A 5 33.96 15.58 -57.74
CA LYS A 5 34.72 14.82 -56.73
C LYS A 5 35.43 15.77 -55.76
N ASN A 6 35.61 15.26 -54.53
CA ASN A 6 36.75 15.33 -53.61
C ASN A 6 37.65 16.58 -53.54
N LYS A 7 37.92 17.02 -52.30
CA LYS A 7 39.31 17.01 -51.81
C LYS A 7 39.40 16.81 -50.28
N VAL A 8 40.04 15.70 -49.95
CA VAL A 8 40.61 15.31 -48.66
C VAL A 8 41.86 16.14 -48.39
N LYS A 9 42.08 16.55 -47.13
CA LYS A 9 43.44 16.74 -46.58
C LYS A 9 43.50 16.18 -45.16
N ARG A 10 44.36 15.17 -44.99
CA ARG A 10 44.80 14.58 -43.73
C ARG A 10 46.05 15.33 -43.23
N ASN A 11 46.06 15.62 -41.92
CA ASN A 11 47.15 15.61 -40.92
C ASN A 11 48.52 16.27 -41.19
N PRO A 12 49.17 16.79 -40.12
CA PRO A 12 50.10 15.93 -39.38
C PRO A 12 50.02 16.02 -37.85
N LYS A 13 50.52 14.95 -37.23
CA LYS A 13 50.78 14.77 -35.80
C LYS A 13 51.99 15.60 -35.33
N GLY A 14 52.00 15.94 -34.04
CA GLY A 14 53.14 16.44 -33.25
C GLY A 14 52.63 17.24 -32.05
N SER A 15 52.29 16.63 -30.91
CA SER A 15 53.18 16.17 -29.82
C SER A 15 54.00 17.29 -29.16
N SER A 16 53.47 17.85 -28.06
CA SER A 16 54.19 18.31 -26.86
C SER A 16 53.12 18.78 -25.85
N ALA A 17 52.71 18.03 -24.83
CA ALA A 17 53.45 17.68 -23.61
C ALA A 17 53.88 18.90 -22.77
N SER A 18 52.93 19.55 -22.07
CA SER A 18 53.19 20.24 -20.78
C SER A 18 51.96 21.00 -20.26
N LEU A 19 50.98 20.33 -19.63
CA LEU A 19 50.05 21.01 -18.70
C LEU A 19 49.23 20.07 -17.79
N TRP A 20 49.63 18.80 -17.67
CA TRP A 20 48.96 17.80 -16.83
C TRP A 20 49.91 17.11 -15.84
N PHE A 21 50.82 17.89 -15.25
CA PHE A 21 51.84 17.35 -14.35
C PHE A 21 52.19 18.22 -13.14
N VAL A 22 51.23 18.90 -12.50
CA VAL A 22 51.43 19.44 -11.14
C VAL A 22 50.11 19.49 -10.36
N LYS A 23 49.66 18.36 -9.80
CA LYS A 23 48.98 18.26 -8.47
C LYS A 23 48.41 16.87 -8.10
N PHE A 24 49.12 15.78 -8.39
CA PHE A 24 48.72 14.47 -7.83
C PHE A 24 49.92 13.64 -7.38
N ARG A 25 50.70 14.22 -6.46
CA ARG A 25 51.77 13.52 -5.74
C ARG A 25 51.84 14.02 -4.30
N LEU A 26 50.94 13.51 -3.45
CA LEU A 26 51.21 13.28 -2.03
C LEU A 26 50.64 11.88 -1.74
N LEU A 27 51.45 10.86 -2.00
CA LEU A 27 52.23 10.15 -1.00
C LEU A 27 51.33 9.30 -0.08
N HIS A 28 51.23 8.04 -0.48
CA HIS A 28 51.21 6.90 0.43
C HIS A 28 52.15 7.16 1.61
N GLN A 29 51.58 7.30 2.81
CA GLN A 29 52.30 6.96 4.04
C GLN A 29 51.39 6.04 4.85
N VAL A 30 51.63 4.74 4.70
CA VAL A 30 51.15 3.73 5.64
C VAL A 30 51.86 4.00 6.95
N LYS A 31 51.11 4.45 7.96
CA LYS A 31 51.55 4.43 9.36
C LYS A 31 50.55 3.59 10.14
N ASN A 32 51.03 2.45 10.63
CA ASN A 32 50.44 1.71 11.73
C ASN A 32 50.20 2.67 12.90
N PHE A 33 48.95 2.86 13.29
CA PHE A 33 48.59 3.48 14.56
C PHE A 33 47.55 2.62 15.26
N ARG A 34 48.04 1.85 16.25
CA ARG A 34 47.26 1.39 17.39
C ARG A 34 46.90 2.64 18.22
N GLY A 35 45.65 2.77 18.65
CA GLY A 35 45.20 3.83 19.54
C GLY A 35 43.91 4.47 19.05
N GLY A 36 42.81 4.17 19.71
CA GLY A 36 41.49 4.69 19.36
C GLY A 36 41.39 6.20 19.57
N TYR A 37 40.87 6.88 18.55
CA TYR A 37 40.08 8.10 18.69
C TYR A 37 39.05 8.11 17.55
N ILE A 38 37.76 8.17 17.91
CA ILE A 38 36.68 8.41 16.95
C ILE A 38 36.84 9.86 16.48
N ILE A 39 37.38 10.04 15.27
CA ILE A 39 37.46 11.36 14.64
C ILE A 39 36.03 11.77 14.25
N TYR A 40 35.40 12.60 15.05
CA TYR A 40 34.20 13.33 14.65
C TYR A 40 34.61 14.32 13.55
N ILE A 41 34.45 13.92 12.28
CA ILE A 41 34.51 14.86 11.16
C ILE A 41 33.29 15.78 11.29
N LYS A 42 33.45 16.91 12.00
CA LYS A 42 32.50 18.01 11.97
C LYS A 42 32.36 18.45 10.52
N ARG A 43 31.27 18.08 9.84
CA ARG A 43 30.89 18.65 8.54
C ARG A 43 30.83 20.17 8.71
N GLY A 44 31.85 20.87 8.20
CA GLY A 44 31.91 22.32 8.18
C GLY A 44 30.70 22.89 7.43
N ILE A 45 30.17 24.01 7.93
CA ILE A 45 29.05 24.74 7.31
C ILE A 45 29.58 25.42 6.05
N LYS A 46 29.05 25.06 4.88
CA LYS A 46 29.48 25.65 3.60
C LYS A 46 28.83 27.03 3.44
N LYS A 47 29.54 27.97 2.81
CA LYS A 47 29.04 29.33 2.52
C LYS A 47 27.78 29.20 1.66
N GLY A 48 26.62 29.61 2.18
CA GLY A 48 25.29 29.42 1.57
C GLY A 48 24.32 28.51 2.32
N ASP A 49 24.77 27.82 3.38
CA ASP A 49 23.92 26.94 4.20
C ASP A 49 22.99 27.70 5.16
N LYS A 50 23.20 29.01 5.37
CA LYS A 50 22.38 29.83 6.26
C LYS A 50 21.72 30.98 5.49
N ILE A 51 20.39 31.09 5.62
CA ILE A 51 19.60 32.23 5.14
C ILE A 51 18.99 32.87 6.40
N HIS A 52 19.22 34.17 6.62
CA HIS A 52 18.81 34.90 7.83
C HIS A 52 19.17 34.20 9.16
N GLY A 53 20.41 33.71 9.29
CA GLY A 53 20.89 33.05 10.51
C GLY A 53 20.39 31.61 10.72
N GLN A 54 19.48 31.11 9.88
CA GLN A 54 18.92 29.76 9.99
C GLN A 54 19.42 28.83 8.89
N LYS A 55 19.61 27.55 9.25
CA LYS A 55 20.01 26.52 8.28
C LYS A 55 18.94 26.41 7.18
N LYS A 56 19.38 26.37 5.92
CA LYS A 56 18.54 26.20 4.74
C LYS A 56 17.64 24.97 4.90
N GLY A 57 16.35 25.13 4.59
CA GLY A 57 15.35 24.06 4.70
C GLY A 57 14.78 23.83 6.11
N LYS A 58 15.11 24.65 7.11
CA LYS A 58 14.52 24.55 8.45
C LYS A 58 13.23 25.34 8.68
N LYS A 59 12.86 26.24 7.77
CA LYS A 59 11.60 27.00 7.81
C LYS A 59 10.93 27.05 6.44
N GLY A 60 9.62 27.26 6.46
CA GLY A 60 8.76 27.36 5.28
C GLY A 60 8.35 26.00 4.72
N GLU A 61 7.81 26.03 3.50
CA GLU A 61 7.30 24.84 2.79
C GLU A 61 8.31 23.69 2.72
N ALA A 62 9.59 23.99 2.50
CA ALA A 62 10.65 22.99 2.44
C ALA A 62 10.83 22.19 3.75
N ALA A 63 10.45 22.75 4.91
CA ALA A 63 10.50 22.08 6.20
C ALA A 63 9.24 21.24 6.47
N ALA A 64 8.12 21.54 5.81
CA ALA A 64 6.84 20.85 6.00
C ALA A 64 6.83 19.44 5.40
N TYR A 65 7.78 19.11 4.50
CA TYR A 65 7.84 17.83 3.83
C TYR A 65 9.09 17.04 4.19
N VAL A 66 8.93 15.72 4.23
CA VAL A 66 10.01 14.77 4.48
C VAL A 66 10.05 13.76 3.34
N THR A 67 11.26 13.36 2.95
CA THR A 67 11.42 12.30 1.93
C THR A 67 11.01 10.94 2.48
N ARG A 68 10.60 10.02 1.61
CA ARG A 68 10.32 8.61 1.99
C ARG A 68 11.44 7.99 2.82
N ALA A 69 12.70 8.19 2.45
CA ALA A 69 13.85 7.65 3.19
C ALA A 69 13.93 8.21 4.62
N GLN A 70 13.67 9.51 4.80
CA GLN A 70 13.61 10.13 6.12
C GLN A 70 12.42 9.63 6.94
N ALA A 71 11.26 9.42 6.31
CA ALA A 71 10.08 8.85 6.99
C ALA A 71 10.37 7.44 7.52
N LEU A 72 10.98 6.58 6.70
CA LEU A 72 11.41 5.23 7.11
C LEU A 72 12.40 5.26 8.28
N ALA A 73 13.39 6.15 8.22
CA ALA A 73 14.36 6.31 9.30
C ALA A 73 13.71 6.81 10.62
N LYS A 74 12.68 7.67 10.53
CA LYS A 74 11.96 8.21 11.70
C LYS A 74 11.01 7.20 12.34
N LEU A 75 10.40 6.31 11.55
CA LEU A 75 9.43 5.31 12.02
C LEU A 75 10.08 3.95 12.32
N GLN A 76 11.32 3.72 11.86
CA GLN A 76 12.08 2.48 12.08
C GLN A 76 11.40 1.19 11.56
N ILE A 77 10.63 1.33 10.47
CA ILE A 77 9.93 0.22 9.82
C ILE A 77 10.44 -0.01 8.39
N PRO A 78 10.34 -1.25 7.86
CA PRO A 78 10.71 -1.53 6.48
C PRO A 78 9.74 -0.87 5.49
N LEU A 79 10.15 -0.78 4.22
CA LEU A 79 9.36 -0.13 3.16
C LEU A 79 7.99 -0.78 2.96
N ALA A 80 7.89 -2.11 3.06
CA ALA A 80 6.63 -2.83 2.92
C ALA A 80 5.62 -2.42 4.00
N ASP A 81 6.02 -2.45 5.27
CA ASP A 81 5.18 -2.07 6.40
C ASP A 81 4.82 -0.58 6.36
N PHE A 82 5.75 0.27 5.92
CA PHE A 82 5.48 1.69 5.71
C PHE A 82 4.42 1.94 4.64
N ARG A 83 4.52 1.27 3.48
CA ARG A 83 3.50 1.35 2.42
C ARG A 83 2.15 0.87 2.94
N LYS A 84 2.14 -0.28 3.64
CA LYS A 84 0.94 -0.84 4.26
C LYS A 84 0.28 0.16 5.21
N LEU A 85 1.05 0.73 6.13
CA LEU A 85 0.57 1.72 7.09
C LEU A 85 0.02 2.97 6.40
N CYS A 86 0.69 3.46 5.35
CA CYS A 86 0.23 4.62 4.58
C CYS A 86 -1.12 4.35 3.89
N ILE A 87 -1.30 3.16 3.30
CA ILE A 87 -2.57 2.78 2.65
C ILE A 87 -3.69 2.73 3.69
N LEU A 88 -3.47 2.01 4.79
CA LEU A 88 -4.45 1.84 5.86
C LEU A 88 -4.89 3.18 6.48
N LYS A 89 -3.96 4.14 6.60
CA LYS A 89 -4.25 5.49 7.12
C LYS A 89 -4.69 6.50 6.08
N GLY A 90 -4.66 6.17 4.79
CA GLY A 90 -4.95 7.14 3.73
C GLY A 90 -3.92 8.28 3.65
N ILE A 91 -2.64 7.99 3.92
CA ILE A 91 -1.55 8.97 3.77
C ILE A 91 -0.92 8.80 2.40
N TYR A 92 -1.05 9.84 1.58
CA TYR A 92 -0.58 9.84 0.21
C TYR A 92 0.70 10.66 0.05
N PRO A 93 1.59 10.28 -0.89
CA PRO A 93 2.71 11.13 -1.26
C PRO A 93 2.21 12.47 -1.80
N ARG A 94 2.99 13.52 -1.56
CA ARG A 94 2.71 14.90 -1.99
C ARG A 94 3.81 15.38 -2.92
N ASP A 95 3.44 16.26 -3.85
CA ASP A 95 4.40 16.93 -4.73
C ASP A 95 4.58 18.41 -4.32
N PRO A 96 5.53 18.72 -3.42
CA PRO A 96 5.71 20.09 -2.94
C PRO A 96 6.36 20.98 -4.00
N LYS A 97 6.04 22.28 -4.01
CA LYS A 97 6.64 23.23 -4.97
C LYS A 97 8.14 23.39 -4.69
N LYS A 98 8.53 23.41 -3.42
CA LYS A 98 9.93 23.53 -2.97
C LYS A 98 10.49 22.18 -2.51
N LYS A 99 11.19 21.49 -3.41
CA LYS A 99 11.78 20.16 -3.18
C LYS A 99 13.21 20.27 -2.64
N ALA A 100 13.37 20.23 -1.32
CA ALA A 100 14.67 20.42 -0.65
C ALA A 100 15.73 19.36 -1.01
N HIS A 101 15.30 18.15 -1.39
CA HIS A 101 16.18 16.99 -1.59
C HIS A 101 16.20 16.48 -3.05
N GLY A 102 15.72 17.28 -4.00
CA GLY A 102 15.64 16.95 -5.43
C GLY A 102 14.25 16.48 -5.89
N ASN A 103 14.06 16.43 -7.21
CA ASN A 103 12.77 16.15 -7.84
C ASN A 103 12.42 14.66 -7.93
N ASP A 104 13.43 13.79 -7.93
CA ASP A 104 13.32 12.32 -8.06
C ASP A 104 12.84 11.62 -6.76
N LYS A 105 12.47 12.38 -5.73
CA LYS A 105 12.11 11.83 -4.44
C LYS A 105 10.63 11.96 -4.18
N THR A 106 10.07 10.91 -3.59
CA THR A 106 8.73 10.94 -3.01
C THR A 106 8.75 11.69 -1.69
N TYR A 107 7.87 12.68 -1.54
CA TYR A 107 7.71 13.48 -0.34
C TYR A 107 6.40 13.14 0.37
N TYR A 108 6.43 13.21 1.70
CA TYR A 108 5.28 13.09 2.59
C TYR A 108 5.23 14.31 3.48
N HIS A 109 4.04 14.67 3.96
CA HIS A 109 3.93 15.78 4.88
C HIS A 109 4.42 15.38 6.28
N GLN A 110 5.13 16.29 6.95
CA GLN A 110 5.76 16.00 8.23
C GLN A 110 4.73 15.71 9.33
N LYS A 111 3.57 16.38 9.30
CA LYS A 111 2.50 16.12 10.27
C LYS A 111 1.96 14.70 10.13
N ASP A 112 1.81 14.21 8.91
CA ASP A 112 1.30 12.86 8.63
C ASP A 112 2.27 11.79 9.17
N ILE A 113 3.58 12.00 8.99
CA ILE A 113 4.59 11.10 9.57
C ILE A 113 4.63 11.18 11.11
N ALA A 114 4.38 12.36 11.68
CA ALA A 114 4.25 12.50 13.13
C ALA A 114 3.00 11.77 13.64
N PHE A 115 1.90 11.84 12.90
CA PHE A 115 0.66 11.13 13.19
C PHE A 115 0.87 9.61 13.17
N LEU A 116 1.56 9.08 12.15
CA LEU A 116 1.89 7.65 12.05
C LEU A 116 2.72 7.12 13.23
N ARG A 117 3.50 7.97 13.90
CA ARG A 117 4.31 7.55 15.05
C ARG A 117 3.45 7.11 16.24
N HIS A 118 2.27 7.71 16.39
CA HIS A 118 1.38 7.44 17.51
C HIS A 118 0.34 6.37 17.17
N GLU A 119 0.43 5.76 15.99
CA GLU A 119 -0.57 4.79 15.53
C GLU A 119 -0.40 3.41 16.22
N PRO A 120 -1.44 2.85 16.85
CA PRO A 120 -1.35 1.55 17.54
C PRO A 120 -0.91 0.38 16.65
N LEU A 121 -1.25 0.41 15.35
CA LEU A 121 -0.82 -0.63 14.39
C LEU A 121 0.71 -0.74 14.28
N LEU A 122 1.42 0.36 14.52
CA LEU A 122 2.89 0.36 14.49
C LEU A 122 3.46 -0.59 15.56
N SER A 123 2.88 -0.58 16.78
CA SER A 123 3.24 -1.54 17.83
C SER A 123 2.97 -2.98 17.41
N LYS A 124 1.82 -3.22 16.77
CA LYS A 124 1.46 -4.55 16.26
C LYS A 124 2.38 -5.06 15.17
N PHE A 125 2.90 -4.19 14.31
CA PHE A 125 3.91 -4.58 13.33
C PHE A 125 5.23 -4.98 14.00
N PHE A 126 5.64 -4.31 15.07
CA PHE A 126 6.82 -4.71 15.84
C PHE A 126 6.62 -6.04 16.59
N GLU A 127 5.43 -6.28 17.15
CA GLU A 127 5.06 -7.56 17.74
C GLU A 127 5.13 -8.70 16.70
N LEU A 128 4.51 -8.49 15.54
CA LEU A 128 4.54 -9.43 14.41
C LEU A 128 5.97 -9.71 13.93
N LYS A 129 6.80 -8.68 13.80
CA LYS A 129 8.21 -8.85 13.40
C LYS A 129 9.00 -9.68 14.42
N THR A 130 8.79 -9.41 15.71
CA THR A 130 9.43 -10.17 16.80
C THR A 130 8.95 -11.61 16.82
N PHE A 131 7.64 -11.82 16.61
CA PHE A 131 7.03 -13.13 16.45
C PHE A 131 7.66 -13.91 15.30
N MET A 132 7.75 -13.32 14.10
CA MET A 132 8.34 -13.96 12.92
C MET A 132 9.81 -14.32 13.14
N LYS A 133 10.58 -13.49 13.87
CA LYS A 133 11.98 -13.80 14.23
C LYS A 133 12.07 -15.02 15.15
N LYS A 134 11.19 -15.12 16.16
CA LYS A 134 11.13 -16.27 17.09
C LYS A 134 10.69 -17.53 16.36
N PHE A 135 9.65 -17.44 15.53
CA PHE A 135 9.15 -18.55 14.72
C PHE A 135 10.23 -19.09 13.78
N LYS A 136 10.93 -18.21 13.04
CA LYS A 136 12.07 -18.62 12.19
C LYS A 136 13.20 -19.29 12.98
N ARG A 137 13.47 -18.85 14.21
CA ARG A 137 14.48 -19.48 15.08
C ARG A 137 14.07 -20.90 15.50
N LEU A 138 12.80 -21.11 15.85
CA LEU A 138 12.27 -22.44 16.20
C LEU A 138 12.30 -23.38 14.98
N MET A 139 11.87 -22.88 13.82
CA MET A 139 11.93 -23.63 12.57
C MET A 139 13.36 -23.98 12.16
N GLY A 140 14.30 -23.05 12.31
CA GLY A 140 15.73 -23.30 12.04
C GLY A 140 16.37 -24.33 12.98
N ARG A 141 15.84 -24.49 14.20
CA ARG A 141 16.22 -25.54 15.16
C ARG A 141 15.52 -26.87 14.91
N ARG A 142 14.63 -26.96 13.92
CA ARG A 142 13.78 -28.12 13.62
C ARG A 142 12.83 -28.50 14.76
N GLU A 143 12.50 -27.57 15.65
CA GLU A 143 11.51 -27.76 16.73
C GLU A 143 10.08 -27.55 16.20
N ILE A 144 9.62 -28.42 15.30
CA ILE A 144 8.37 -28.22 14.54
C ILE A 144 7.13 -28.18 15.46
N LYS A 145 7.06 -29.07 16.46
CA LYS A 145 5.91 -29.13 17.38
C LYS A 145 5.76 -27.83 18.19
N THR A 146 6.88 -27.31 18.70
CA THR A 146 6.93 -26.03 19.43
C THR A 146 6.57 -24.88 18.50
N ALA A 147 7.07 -24.90 17.26
CA ALA A 147 6.77 -23.88 16.26
C ALA A 147 5.27 -23.83 15.92
N ARG A 148 4.60 -24.98 15.74
CA ARG A 148 3.15 -25.05 15.52
C ARG A 148 2.34 -24.48 16.69
N ARG A 149 2.67 -24.86 17.93
CA ARG A 149 2.02 -24.29 19.13
C ARG A 149 2.29 -22.78 19.26
N PHE A 150 3.46 -22.33 18.83
CA PHE A 150 3.79 -20.91 18.79
C PHE A 150 3.00 -20.18 17.70
N GLU A 151 2.72 -20.83 16.57
CA GLU A 151 1.92 -20.30 15.47
C GLU A 151 0.50 -19.90 15.88
N GLU A 152 -0.13 -20.70 16.74
CA GLU A 152 -1.45 -20.40 17.33
C GLU A 152 -1.48 -19.06 18.09
N ARG A 153 -0.33 -18.64 18.62
CA ARG A 153 -0.15 -17.38 19.37
C ARG A 153 0.25 -16.20 18.47
N LYS A 154 0.12 -16.34 17.14
CA LYS A 154 0.43 -15.26 16.19
C LYS A 154 -0.40 -14.02 16.51
N PRO A 155 0.23 -12.86 16.78
CA PRO A 155 -0.50 -11.64 17.09
C PRO A 155 -1.33 -11.23 15.87
N LYS A 156 -2.62 -10.97 16.09
CA LYS A 156 -3.54 -10.42 15.09
C LYS A 156 -3.82 -8.96 15.44
N TYR A 157 -3.95 -8.11 14.44
CA TYR A 157 -4.41 -6.73 14.60
C TYR A 157 -5.79 -6.59 13.96
N THR A 158 -6.54 -5.59 14.41
CA THR A 158 -7.84 -5.23 13.85
C THR A 158 -7.74 -3.87 13.18
N LEU A 159 -8.62 -3.59 12.21
CA LEU A 159 -8.70 -2.31 11.51
C LEU A 159 -9.92 -1.49 11.94
N HIS A 160 -10.63 -1.93 12.98
CA HIS A 160 -11.89 -1.33 13.41
C HIS A 160 -11.75 0.13 13.84
N HIS A 161 -10.67 0.48 14.54
CA HIS A 161 -10.42 1.86 14.95
C HIS A 161 -10.10 2.75 13.75
N LEU A 162 -9.43 2.21 12.72
CA LEU A 162 -9.14 2.96 11.49
C LEU A 162 -10.39 3.30 10.70
N VAL A 163 -11.32 2.34 10.57
CA VAL A 163 -12.58 2.59 9.85
C VAL A 163 -13.36 3.71 10.54
N ARG A 164 -13.45 3.68 11.88
CA ARG A 164 -14.15 4.72 12.66
C ARG A 164 -13.47 6.09 12.61
N GLU A 165 -12.15 6.12 12.58
CA GLU A 165 -11.38 7.36 12.45
C GLU A 165 -11.53 7.98 11.05
N ARG A 166 -11.55 7.14 10.01
CA ARG A 166 -11.67 7.58 8.62
C ARG A 166 -13.10 8.00 8.25
N TYR A 167 -14.09 7.31 8.80
CA TYR A 167 -15.51 7.55 8.57
C TYR A 167 -16.21 7.82 9.90
N PRO A 168 -16.20 9.09 10.38
CA PRO A 168 -16.85 9.47 11.62
C PRO A 168 -18.37 9.27 11.58
N SER A 169 -18.97 9.46 10.41
CA SER A 169 -20.39 9.19 10.16
C SER A 169 -20.58 7.97 9.25
N PHE A 170 -21.75 7.34 9.37
CA PHE A 170 -22.12 6.22 8.49
C PHE A 170 -22.26 6.66 7.03
N ASP A 171 -22.77 7.87 6.82
CA ASP A 171 -22.96 8.51 5.52
C ASP A 171 -21.63 8.59 4.75
N ASP A 172 -20.54 8.99 5.43
CA ASP A 172 -19.21 9.06 4.84
C ASP A 172 -18.72 7.70 4.35
N ALA A 173 -19.05 6.62 5.09
CA ALA A 173 -18.69 5.26 4.69
C ALA A 173 -19.50 4.76 3.48
N VAL A 174 -20.77 5.15 3.36
CA VAL A 174 -21.60 4.78 2.20
C VAL A 174 -21.12 5.49 0.93
N ARG A 175 -20.67 6.75 1.03
CA ARG A 175 -20.15 7.50 -0.13
C ARG A 175 -18.87 6.89 -0.73
N ASP A 176 -18.01 6.30 0.10
CA ASP A 176 -16.77 5.64 -0.33
C ASP A 176 -16.97 4.15 -0.68
N LEU A 177 -18.21 3.66 -0.69
CA LEU A 177 -18.52 2.23 -0.87
C LEU A 177 -18.25 1.74 -2.31
N ASP A 178 -18.30 2.62 -3.30
CA ASP A 178 -18.10 2.33 -4.74
C ASP A 178 -16.79 1.56 -5.01
N ASP A 179 -15.68 2.11 -4.53
CA ASP A 179 -14.35 1.52 -4.71
C ASP A 179 -14.21 0.20 -3.93
N ALA A 180 -14.79 0.14 -2.73
CA ALA A 180 -14.73 -1.03 -1.88
C ALA A 180 -15.46 -2.23 -2.52
N VAL A 181 -16.69 -2.01 -3.00
CA VAL A 181 -17.50 -3.06 -3.64
C VAL A 181 -16.90 -3.48 -4.98
N SER A 182 -16.38 -2.53 -5.77
CA SER A 182 -15.69 -2.84 -7.03
C SER A 182 -14.45 -3.72 -6.80
N MET A 183 -13.69 -3.45 -5.74
CA MET A 183 -12.54 -4.28 -5.37
C MET A 183 -12.95 -5.67 -4.89
N LEU A 184 -14.03 -5.80 -4.12
CA LEU A 184 -14.54 -7.12 -3.73
C LEU A 184 -14.98 -7.94 -4.95
N ALA A 185 -15.73 -7.31 -5.87
CA ALA A 185 -16.16 -7.94 -7.12
C ALA A 185 -14.97 -8.36 -8.00
N LEU A 186 -13.91 -7.54 -8.04
CA LEU A 186 -12.68 -7.90 -8.73
C LEU A 186 -12.05 -9.16 -8.12
N PHE A 187 -11.83 -9.17 -6.80
CA PHE A 187 -11.19 -10.30 -6.12
C PHE A 187 -12.01 -11.59 -6.17
N GLN A 188 -13.35 -11.51 -6.26
CA GLN A 188 -14.19 -12.68 -6.53
C GLN A 188 -13.87 -13.31 -7.89
N SER A 189 -13.59 -12.49 -8.92
CA SER A 189 -13.25 -12.99 -10.27
C SER A 189 -11.82 -13.52 -10.39
N LEU A 190 -10.97 -13.29 -9.39
CA LEU A 190 -9.58 -13.72 -9.40
C LEU A 190 -9.42 -15.13 -8.83
N SER A 191 -8.59 -15.93 -9.48
CA SER A 191 -8.13 -17.21 -8.94
C SER A 191 -7.04 -17.00 -7.87
N ALA A 192 -6.99 -17.89 -6.89
CA ALA A 192 -5.88 -17.94 -5.95
C ALA A 192 -4.59 -18.30 -6.69
N ASP A 193 -3.58 -17.44 -6.58
CA ASP A 193 -2.28 -17.62 -7.24
C ASP A 193 -1.16 -17.50 -6.21
N GLN A 194 -0.46 -18.61 -5.99
CA GLN A 194 0.67 -18.71 -5.07
C GLN A 194 1.88 -17.89 -5.55
N ALA A 195 2.06 -17.70 -6.86
CA ALA A 195 3.18 -16.92 -7.40
C ALA A 195 3.03 -15.42 -7.11
N LYS A 196 1.79 -14.96 -6.88
CA LYS A 196 1.45 -13.54 -6.63
C LYS A 196 1.07 -13.26 -5.18
N ASP A 197 1.30 -14.23 -4.29
CA ASP A 197 0.98 -14.17 -2.87
C ASP A 197 -0.49 -13.81 -2.60
N ILE A 198 -1.44 -14.28 -3.43
CA ILE A 198 -2.88 -14.04 -3.24
C ILE A 198 -3.45 -15.17 -2.36
N PRO A 199 -3.82 -14.90 -1.10
CA PRO A 199 -4.30 -15.93 -0.20
C PRO A 199 -5.76 -16.29 -0.50
N VAL A 200 -6.08 -17.58 -0.43
CA VAL A 200 -7.44 -18.11 -0.65
C VAL A 200 -8.41 -17.47 0.33
N GLU A 201 -8.00 -17.26 1.58
CA GLU A 201 -8.85 -16.69 2.63
C GLU A 201 -9.28 -15.25 2.31
N ALA A 202 -8.47 -14.48 1.57
CA ALA A 202 -8.87 -13.13 1.18
C ALA A 202 -9.90 -13.13 0.05
N ILE A 203 -9.77 -14.07 -0.89
CA ILE A 203 -10.74 -14.23 -1.98
C ILE A 203 -12.07 -14.71 -1.42
N THR A 204 -12.06 -15.76 -0.59
CA THR A 204 -13.30 -16.31 -0.02
C THR A 204 -14.04 -15.27 0.80
N GLU A 205 -13.35 -14.54 1.69
CA GLU A 205 -13.97 -13.47 2.47
C GLU A 205 -14.48 -12.31 1.58
N ALA A 206 -13.77 -11.98 0.50
CA ALA A 206 -14.21 -10.94 -0.44
C ALA A 206 -15.49 -11.34 -1.18
N THR A 207 -15.52 -12.57 -1.71
CA THR A 207 -16.70 -13.16 -2.36
C THR A 207 -17.89 -13.17 -1.42
N GLN A 208 -17.69 -13.61 -0.17
CA GLN A 208 -18.73 -13.65 0.84
C GLN A 208 -19.34 -12.27 1.12
N LEU A 209 -18.49 -11.26 1.34
CA LEU A 209 -18.96 -9.90 1.61
C LEU A 209 -19.65 -9.25 0.40
N TYR A 210 -19.20 -9.56 -0.81
CA TYR A 210 -19.83 -9.09 -2.03
C TYR A 210 -21.22 -9.71 -2.21
N GLN A 211 -21.36 -11.02 -2.02
CA GLN A 211 -22.66 -11.70 -2.09
C GLN A 211 -23.64 -11.18 -1.02
N GLU A 212 -23.15 -10.93 0.21
CA GLU A 212 -23.94 -10.29 1.28
C GLU A 212 -24.40 -8.88 0.87
N PHE A 213 -23.52 -8.09 0.25
CA PHE A 213 -23.91 -6.77 -0.25
C PHE A 213 -24.95 -6.86 -1.39
N GLN A 214 -24.78 -7.81 -2.32
CA GLN A 214 -25.76 -8.05 -3.39
C GLN A 214 -27.12 -8.47 -2.83
N LEU A 215 -27.14 -9.35 -1.82
CA LEU A 215 -28.36 -9.76 -1.15
C LEU A 215 -29.06 -8.56 -0.50
N TYR A 216 -28.32 -7.67 0.17
CA TYR A 216 -28.88 -6.43 0.68
C TYR A 216 -29.54 -5.59 -0.42
N VAL A 217 -28.84 -5.36 -1.54
CA VAL A 217 -29.36 -4.54 -2.66
C VAL A 217 -30.65 -5.15 -3.23
N ILE A 218 -30.71 -6.48 -3.33
CA ILE A 218 -31.90 -7.22 -3.76
C ILE A 218 -33.04 -7.03 -2.74
N ARG A 219 -32.79 -7.26 -1.44
CA ARG A 219 -33.82 -7.15 -0.40
C ARG A 219 -34.35 -5.74 -0.23
N ALA A 220 -33.48 -4.73 -0.32
CA ALA A 220 -33.84 -3.32 -0.26
C ALA A 220 -34.50 -2.81 -1.55
N GLN A 221 -34.48 -3.59 -2.66
CA GLN A 221 -34.90 -3.14 -3.99
C GLN A 221 -34.25 -1.79 -4.38
N ALA A 222 -32.95 -1.69 -4.07
CA ALA A 222 -32.17 -0.45 -4.15
C ALA A 222 -31.56 -0.21 -5.54
N LEU A 223 -31.54 -1.22 -6.42
CA LEU A 223 -30.93 -1.09 -7.74
C LEU A 223 -31.70 -0.07 -8.61
N ARG A 224 -30.98 0.79 -9.32
CA ARG A 224 -31.55 1.88 -10.15
C ARG A 224 -31.13 1.80 -11.60
N LYS A 225 -29.82 1.60 -11.86
CA LYS A 225 -29.29 1.54 -13.23
C LYS A 225 -28.33 0.38 -13.39
N VAL A 226 -28.34 -0.19 -14.58
CA VAL A 226 -27.43 -1.25 -14.99
C VAL A 226 -26.91 -0.94 -16.38
N PHE A 227 -25.61 -1.08 -16.59
CA PHE A 227 -24.97 -0.89 -17.89
C PHE A 227 -23.94 -1.99 -18.15
N ALA A 228 -24.16 -2.78 -19.21
CA ALA A 228 -23.21 -3.79 -19.66
C ALA A 228 -22.17 -3.15 -20.59
N SER A 229 -20.90 -3.44 -20.34
CA SER A 229 -19.76 -2.96 -21.11
C SER A 229 -18.81 -4.10 -21.46
N ILE A 230 -17.80 -3.81 -22.28
CA ILE A 230 -16.70 -4.74 -22.59
C ILE A 230 -15.94 -5.13 -21.30
N LYS A 231 -15.84 -4.22 -20.33
CA LYS A 231 -15.12 -4.46 -19.06
C LYS A 231 -15.89 -5.33 -18.06
N GLY A 232 -17.21 -5.40 -18.18
CA GLY A 232 -18.08 -5.97 -17.15
C GLY A 232 -19.40 -5.24 -17.04
N TYR A 233 -20.07 -5.42 -15.91
CA TYR A 233 -21.36 -4.83 -15.58
C TYR A 233 -21.18 -3.68 -14.60
N TYR A 234 -21.69 -2.51 -14.95
CA TYR A 234 -21.81 -1.38 -14.04
C TYR A 234 -23.19 -1.44 -13.41
N PHE A 235 -23.22 -1.42 -12.08
CA PHE A 235 -24.44 -1.36 -11.28
C PHE A 235 -24.47 -0.02 -10.54
N GLN A 236 -25.65 0.58 -10.45
CA GLN A 236 -25.90 1.73 -9.59
C GLN A 236 -27.08 1.40 -8.68
N ALA A 237 -26.87 1.47 -7.37
CA ALA A 237 -27.89 1.31 -6.34
C ALA A 237 -28.02 2.58 -5.50
N ASP A 238 -29.22 2.88 -5.04
CA ASP A 238 -29.51 4.00 -4.16
C ASP A 238 -29.61 3.50 -2.71
N ILE A 239 -28.61 3.86 -1.89
CA ILE A 239 -28.45 3.39 -0.52
C ILE A 239 -28.46 4.61 0.39
N LEU A 240 -29.51 4.73 1.22
CA LEU A 240 -29.71 5.85 2.14
C LEU A 240 -29.61 7.24 1.48
N GLY A 241 -30.07 7.36 0.23
CA GLY A 241 -30.02 8.61 -0.54
C GLY A 241 -28.69 8.87 -1.26
N HIS A 242 -27.72 7.95 -1.18
CA HIS A 242 -26.48 7.99 -1.94
C HIS A 242 -26.52 7.01 -3.10
N SER A 243 -26.17 7.48 -4.28
CA SER A 243 -25.97 6.63 -5.45
C SER A 243 -24.61 5.94 -5.38
N VAL A 244 -24.61 4.65 -5.07
CA VAL A 244 -23.42 3.79 -5.05
C VAL A 244 -23.28 3.11 -6.41
N THR A 245 -22.17 3.34 -7.10
CA THR A 245 -21.87 2.79 -8.43
C THR A 245 -20.63 1.89 -8.38
N TRP A 246 -20.77 0.63 -8.79
CA TRP A 246 -19.64 -0.30 -8.82
C TRP A 246 -19.56 -1.08 -10.13
N LEU A 247 -18.35 -1.57 -10.41
CA LEU A 247 -18.05 -2.41 -11.58
C LEU A 247 -17.84 -3.85 -11.14
N ALA A 248 -18.63 -4.76 -11.68
CA ALA A 248 -18.40 -6.20 -11.60
C ALA A 248 -17.79 -6.69 -12.91
N PRO A 249 -16.55 -7.22 -12.90
CA PRO A 249 -15.92 -7.73 -14.11
C PRO A 249 -16.65 -8.97 -14.64
N HIS A 250 -16.50 -9.24 -15.94
CA HIS A 250 -16.93 -10.52 -16.51
C HIS A 250 -16.12 -11.67 -15.91
N GLN A 251 -16.80 -12.79 -15.62
CA GLN A 251 -16.19 -13.99 -15.04
C GLN A 251 -15.45 -14.81 -16.12
N PHE A 252 -14.39 -14.23 -16.69
CA PHE A 252 -13.49 -14.92 -17.60
C PHE A 252 -12.23 -15.37 -16.86
N ALA A 253 -11.55 -16.38 -17.39
CA ALA A 253 -10.20 -16.71 -16.95
C ALA A 253 -9.27 -15.55 -17.29
N GLN A 254 -8.79 -14.85 -16.27
CA GLN A 254 -7.92 -13.68 -16.44
C GLN A 254 -6.45 -14.11 -16.23
N GLU A 255 -5.60 -13.75 -17.19
CA GLU A 255 -4.17 -13.77 -16.96
C GLU A 255 -3.77 -12.58 -16.11
N LEU A 256 -3.22 -12.86 -14.92
CA LEU A 256 -2.80 -11.81 -14.02
C LEU A 256 -1.52 -11.16 -14.58
N PRO A 257 -1.48 -9.84 -14.85
CA PRO A 257 -0.28 -9.18 -15.35
C PRO A 257 0.84 -9.11 -14.29
N ALA A 258 2.09 -9.19 -14.73
CA ALA A 258 3.26 -9.15 -13.83
C ALA A 258 3.57 -7.74 -13.29
N GLU A 259 3.09 -6.71 -13.97
CA GLU A 259 3.35 -5.29 -13.63
C GLU A 259 2.56 -4.81 -12.41
N VAL A 260 1.49 -5.53 -12.04
CA VAL A 260 0.60 -5.15 -10.95
C VAL A 260 1.12 -5.64 -9.60
N ASP A 261 1.25 -4.73 -8.64
CA ASP A 261 1.63 -5.04 -7.26
C ASP A 261 0.41 -5.50 -6.44
N PHE A 262 0.15 -6.81 -6.44
CA PHE A 262 -0.95 -7.42 -5.69
C PHE A 262 -0.82 -7.23 -4.17
N ARG A 263 0.39 -7.02 -3.64
CA ARG A 263 0.56 -6.79 -2.19
C ARG A 263 -0.03 -5.46 -1.76
N VAL A 264 0.04 -4.46 -2.63
CA VAL A 264 -0.64 -3.17 -2.44
C VAL A 264 -2.16 -3.39 -2.50
N MET A 265 -2.66 -4.08 -3.53
CA MET A 265 -4.09 -4.37 -3.68
C MET A 265 -4.67 -5.14 -2.49
N LEU A 266 -3.96 -6.15 -1.99
CA LEU A 266 -4.36 -6.92 -0.81
C LEU A 266 -4.45 -6.07 0.45
N THR A 267 -3.62 -5.03 0.58
CA THR A 267 -3.72 -4.08 1.70
C THR A 267 -4.98 -3.23 1.59
N PHE A 268 -5.34 -2.77 0.39
CA PHE A 268 -6.61 -2.10 0.16
C PHE A 268 -7.80 -3.02 0.45
N LEU A 269 -7.75 -4.25 -0.05
CA LEU A 269 -8.78 -5.26 0.20
C LEU A 269 -8.93 -5.56 1.69
N GLU A 270 -7.84 -5.61 2.46
CA GLU A 270 -7.91 -5.79 3.91
C GLU A 270 -8.70 -4.67 4.60
N PHE A 271 -8.48 -3.42 4.21
CA PHE A 271 -9.24 -2.29 4.73
C PHE A 271 -10.71 -2.31 4.26
N TYR A 272 -10.95 -2.54 2.97
CA TYR A 272 -12.29 -2.58 2.40
C TYR A 272 -13.14 -3.73 2.96
N ARG A 273 -12.57 -4.92 3.20
CA ARG A 273 -13.27 -6.00 3.90
C ARG A 273 -13.75 -5.57 5.29
N ALA A 274 -12.90 -4.89 6.05
CA ALA A 274 -13.27 -4.40 7.37
C ALA A 274 -14.37 -3.32 7.30
N MET A 275 -14.28 -2.40 6.34
CA MET A 275 -15.27 -1.36 6.10
C MET A 275 -16.62 -1.94 5.67
N VAL A 276 -16.66 -2.79 4.66
CA VAL A 276 -17.90 -3.40 4.15
C VAL A 276 -18.58 -4.27 5.20
N LYS A 277 -17.83 -4.97 6.07
CA LYS A 277 -18.40 -5.66 7.24
C LYS A 277 -19.19 -4.73 8.15
N PHE A 278 -18.66 -3.55 8.45
CA PHE A 278 -19.39 -2.56 9.26
C PHE A 278 -20.61 -2.00 8.53
N VAL A 279 -20.47 -1.74 7.23
CA VAL A 279 -21.56 -1.23 6.39
C VAL A 279 -22.68 -2.26 6.31
N ASN A 280 -22.40 -3.49 5.91
CA ASN A 280 -23.39 -4.57 5.84
C ASN A 280 -24.06 -4.81 7.19
N PHE A 281 -23.29 -4.87 8.29
CA PHE A 281 -23.88 -5.03 9.63
C PHE A 281 -24.93 -3.97 9.95
N ARG A 282 -24.66 -2.70 9.60
CA ARG A 282 -25.61 -1.61 9.82
C ARG A 282 -26.80 -1.67 8.86
N LEU A 283 -26.54 -1.87 7.57
CA LEU A 283 -27.56 -1.94 6.52
C LEU A 283 -28.57 -3.07 6.76
N TYR A 284 -28.10 -4.25 7.15
CA TYR A 284 -28.97 -5.37 7.54
C TYR A 284 -29.77 -5.05 8.80
N GLY A 285 -29.14 -4.42 9.79
CA GLY A 285 -29.82 -3.98 11.01
C GLY A 285 -30.94 -2.97 10.73
N ASP A 286 -30.73 -2.04 9.82
CA ASP A 286 -31.75 -1.04 9.42
C ASP A 286 -32.92 -1.69 8.64
N LEU A 287 -32.70 -2.82 7.96
CA LEU A 287 -33.76 -3.64 7.34
C LEU A 287 -34.44 -4.63 8.31
N GLY A 288 -33.96 -4.74 9.56
CA GLY A 288 -34.46 -5.74 10.52
C GLY A 288 -34.05 -7.17 10.17
N LEU A 289 -32.92 -7.37 9.49
CA LEU A 289 -32.37 -8.68 9.15
C LEU A 289 -31.19 -9.05 10.06
N THR A 290 -31.02 -10.34 10.32
CA THR A 290 -29.86 -10.86 11.08
C THR A 290 -28.60 -10.81 10.21
N TYR A 291 -27.48 -10.35 10.80
CA TYR A 291 -26.15 -10.32 10.18
C TYR A 291 -25.13 -11.09 11.03
N PRO A 292 -24.28 -11.94 10.43
CA PRO A 292 -24.24 -12.32 9.01
C PRO A 292 -25.43 -13.22 8.60
N PRO A 293 -25.88 -13.16 7.33
CA PRO A 293 -26.92 -14.06 6.84
C PRO A 293 -26.46 -15.52 6.88
N ARG A 294 -27.41 -16.44 7.04
CA ARG A 294 -27.13 -17.87 7.06
C ARG A 294 -26.85 -18.35 5.64
N ARG A 295 -25.86 -19.22 5.48
CA ARG A 295 -25.53 -19.88 4.21
C ARG A 295 -26.02 -21.32 4.24
N ASP A 296 -26.80 -21.71 3.25
CA ASP A 296 -27.13 -23.11 3.01
C ASP A 296 -26.02 -23.77 2.18
N ALA A 297 -25.33 -24.72 2.78
CA ALA A 297 -24.23 -25.46 2.18
C ALA A 297 -24.67 -26.33 0.98
N GLU A 298 -25.93 -26.72 0.89
CA GLU A 298 -26.44 -27.51 -0.24
C GLU A 298 -26.72 -26.64 -1.47
N LEU A 299 -27.35 -25.48 -1.25
CA LEU A 299 -27.59 -24.49 -2.30
C LEU A 299 -26.28 -23.83 -2.77
N GLU A 300 -25.29 -23.64 -1.90
CA GLU A 300 -23.98 -23.11 -2.26
C GLU A 300 -23.21 -24.05 -3.22
N ARG A 301 -23.49 -25.36 -3.17
CA ARG A 301 -22.91 -26.35 -4.09
C ARG A 301 -23.63 -26.42 -5.44
N THR A 302 -24.89 -26.03 -5.48
CA THR A 302 -25.80 -26.33 -6.61
C THR A 302 -26.20 -25.08 -7.42
N SER A 303 -26.25 -23.91 -6.79
CA SER A 303 -26.90 -22.71 -7.32
C SER A 303 -26.00 -21.46 -7.36
N ALA A 304 -26.48 -20.42 -8.04
CA ALA A 304 -25.82 -19.12 -8.16
C ALA A 304 -25.69 -18.44 -6.79
N ASP A 305 -24.52 -18.56 -6.17
CA ASP A 305 -23.88 -17.72 -5.15
C ASP A 305 -24.80 -16.97 -4.15
N VAL A 306 -25.59 -16.00 -4.61
CA VAL A 306 -26.48 -15.18 -3.79
C VAL A 306 -27.76 -15.91 -3.37
N ALA A 307 -28.23 -16.86 -4.17
CA ALA A 307 -29.45 -17.64 -3.89
C ALA A 307 -29.29 -18.60 -2.70
N ALA A 308 -28.04 -18.94 -2.34
CA ALA A 308 -27.71 -19.78 -1.20
C ALA A 308 -27.78 -19.04 0.16
N LEU A 309 -28.05 -17.73 0.15
CA LEU A 309 -28.14 -16.91 1.35
C LEU A 309 -29.57 -16.84 1.86
N GLU A 310 -29.76 -17.36 3.07
CA GLU A 310 -31.01 -17.27 3.83
C GLU A 310 -30.99 -16.03 4.73
N THR A 311 -32.08 -15.27 4.69
CA THR A 311 -32.28 -14.11 5.57
C THR A 311 -33.38 -14.42 6.58
N GLU A 312 -33.04 -14.39 7.86
CA GLU A 312 -34.00 -14.46 8.95
C GLU A 312 -34.31 -13.04 9.45
N MET A 313 -35.60 -12.79 9.76
CA MET A 313 -35.99 -11.55 10.43
C MET A 313 -35.45 -11.54 11.85
N ARG A 314 -34.99 -10.36 12.29
CA ARG A 314 -34.42 -10.12 13.61
C ARG A 314 -35.49 -9.92 14.68
#